data_AF-A0A7S1BAI8-F1
#
_entry.id   AF-A0A7S1BAI8-F1
#
_cell.length_a   1.000
_cell.length_b   1.000
_cell.length_c   1.000
_cell.angle_alpha   90.00
_cell.angle_beta   90.00
_cell.angle_gamma   90.00
#
_symmetry.space_group_name_H-M   'P 1'
#
loop_
_entity.id
_entity.type
_entity.pdbx_description
1 polymer ?
#
loop_
_entity_poly.entity_id
_entity_poly.type
_entity_poly.pdbx_seq_one_letter_code
_entity_poly.pdbx_strand_id
1 'polypeptide(L)'
;VETSFAKWAQPGHFSRTLAKGPKTTTWIWNLHADVHDFDSQTSSLEEVSRKIFSAHFGQLAIIFFWISGMHFHGAYFSNYSAWLNDPIGIKQSSQVVWPIVGQEILNGDVGGNF
;
A
#
# COMPACT_ATOMS: atom_id res chain seq x y z
N VAL A 1 -15.81 16.52 -11.79
CA VAL A 1 -16.46 15.40 -11.06
C VAL A 1 -16.71 15.91 -9.65
N GLU A 2 -17.95 15.83 -9.18
CA GLU A 2 -18.30 16.23 -7.80
C GLU A 2 -17.74 15.20 -6.80
N THR A 3 -17.19 15.68 -5.69
CA THR A 3 -16.69 14.82 -4.61
C THR A 3 -17.88 14.29 -3.80
N SER A 4 -18.19 13.00 -3.93
CA SER A 4 -19.31 12.35 -3.25
C SER A 4 -19.06 10.85 -3.04
N PHE A 5 -19.64 10.30 -1.97
CA PHE A 5 -19.61 8.86 -1.67
C PHE A 5 -20.60 8.02 -2.49
N ALA A 6 -21.50 8.64 -3.27
CA ALA A 6 -22.57 7.92 -3.98
C ALA A 6 -22.04 6.78 -4.88
N LYS A 7 -20.92 6.99 -5.58
CA LYS A 7 -20.30 5.97 -6.44
C LYS A 7 -19.59 4.86 -5.68
N TRP A 8 -19.15 5.11 -4.45
CA TRP A 8 -18.51 4.10 -3.62
C TRP A 8 -19.51 3.01 -3.19
N ALA A 9 -20.78 3.37 -3.04
CA ALA A 9 -21.87 2.44 -2.77
C ALA A 9 -22.28 1.60 -4.01
N GLN A 10 -21.65 1.81 -5.16
CA GLN A 10 -21.96 1.13 -6.43
C GLN A 10 -20.68 0.51 -7.02
N PRO A 11 -20.17 -0.61 -6.48
CA PRO A 11 -18.97 -1.21 -7.00
C PRO A 11 -19.16 -1.63 -8.47
N GLY A 12 -18.17 -1.33 -9.31
CA GLY A 12 -18.26 -1.55 -10.76
C GLY A 12 -18.94 -0.42 -11.52
N HIS A 13 -19.26 0.72 -10.90
CA HIS A 13 -19.86 1.89 -11.58
C HIS A 13 -19.06 2.38 -12.80
N PHE A 14 -17.78 2.03 -12.89
CA PHE A 14 -16.90 2.41 -14.00
C PHE A 14 -17.11 1.54 -15.26
N SER A 15 -17.80 0.39 -15.14
CA SER A 15 -18.10 -0.50 -16.25
C SER A 15 -19.62 -0.67 -16.38
N ARG A 16 -20.17 -0.43 -17.57
CA ARG A 16 -21.61 -0.62 -17.85
C ARG A 16 -22.05 -2.06 -17.65
N THR A 17 -21.14 -3.02 -17.84
CA THR A 17 -21.40 -4.45 -17.63
C THR A 17 -21.46 -4.77 -16.14
N LEU A 18 -20.50 -4.27 -15.36
CA LEU A 18 -20.41 -4.56 -13.93
C LEU A 18 -21.43 -3.76 -13.09
N ALA A 19 -21.79 -2.53 -13.51
CA ALA A 19 -22.75 -1.68 -12.81
C ALA A 19 -24.16 -2.29 -12.66
N LYS A 20 -24.48 -3.35 -13.42
CA LYS A 20 -25.73 -4.12 -13.31
C LYS A 20 -25.78 -5.06 -12.10
N GLY A 21 -24.67 -5.20 -11.37
CA GLY A 21 -24.55 -6.01 -10.17
C GLY A 21 -24.11 -7.46 -10.40
N PRO A 22 -23.73 -8.16 -9.33
CA PRO A 22 -23.17 -9.50 -9.38
C PRO A 22 -24.23 -10.58 -9.64
N LYS A 23 -24.23 -11.15 -10.86
CA LYS A 23 -25.04 -12.34 -11.18
C LYS A 23 -24.31 -13.66 -10.95
N THR A 24 -22.98 -13.64 -11.00
CA THR A 24 -22.09 -14.78 -10.75
C THR A 24 -20.87 -14.30 -9.97
N THR A 25 -20.13 -15.22 -9.34
CA THR A 25 -18.88 -14.87 -8.62
C THR A 25 -17.78 -14.36 -9.55
N THR A 26 -17.84 -14.68 -10.85
CA THR A 26 -16.96 -14.09 -11.88
C THR A 26 -17.01 -12.56 -11.87
N TRP A 27 -18.16 -11.96 -11.52
CA TRP A 27 -18.30 -10.51 -11.41
C TRP A 27 -17.30 -9.89 -10.43
N ILE A 28 -17.00 -10.57 -9.32
CA ILE A 28 -16.04 -10.09 -8.31
C ILE A 28 -14.63 -10.05 -8.91
N TRP A 29 -14.25 -11.07 -9.68
CA TRP A 29 -12.94 -11.11 -10.31
C TRP A 29 -12.79 -10.02 -11.38
N ASN A 30 -13.80 -9.86 -12.23
CA ASN A 30 -13.82 -8.81 -13.25
C ASN A 30 -13.79 -7.40 -12.63
N LEU A 31 -14.46 -7.20 -11.48
CA LEU A 31 -14.40 -5.93 -10.74
C LEU A 31 -12.95 -5.53 -10.40
N HIS A 32 -12.12 -6.48 -9.97
CA HIS A 32 -10.72 -6.20 -9.62
C HIS A 32 -9.81 -6.13 -10.85
N ALA A 33 -10.07 -6.96 -11.87
CA ALA A 33 -9.29 -6.96 -13.10
C ALA A 33 -9.44 -5.65 -13.88
N ASP A 34 -10.66 -5.08 -13.90
CA ASP A 34 -11.00 -3.97 -14.80
C ASP A 34 -10.83 -2.58 -14.14
N VAL A 35 -10.56 -2.51 -12.83
CA VAL A 35 -10.59 -1.23 -12.08
C VAL A 35 -9.55 -0.22 -12.57
N HIS A 36 -8.40 -0.69 -13.05
CA HIS A 36 -7.33 0.14 -13.62
C HIS A 36 -7.22 0.05 -15.15
N ASP A 37 -8.09 -0.71 -15.81
CA ASP A 37 -8.22 -0.69 -17.27
C ASP A 37 -9.04 0.53 -17.70
N PHE A 38 -8.42 1.72 -17.67
CA PHE A 38 -9.12 2.98 -17.93
C PHE A 38 -9.63 3.10 -19.37
N ASP A 39 -8.97 2.45 -20.33
CA ASP A 39 -9.37 2.44 -21.74
C ASP A 39 -10.69 1.68 -21.93
N SER A 40 -10.92 0.61 -21.16
CA SER A 40 -12.21 -0.11 -21.18
C SER A 40 -13.38 0.69 -20.59
N GLN A 41 -13.11 1.70 -19.76
CA GLN A 41 -14.12 2.45 -19.00
C GLN A 41 -14.73 3.61 -19.78
N THR A 42 -13.98 4.20 -20.71
CA THR A 42 -14.39 5.39 -21.48
C THR A 42 -13.57 5.48 -22.77
N SER A 43 -14.17 5.99 -23.84
CA SER A 43 -13.46 6.25 -25.10
C SER A 43 -12.77 7.62 -25.14
N SER A 44 -12.87 8.41 -24.06
CA SER A 44 -12.27 9.74 -23.97
C SER A 44 -10.83 9.67 -23.48
N LEU A 45 -9.87 9.96 -24.38
CA LEU A 45 -8.46 10.05 -24.04
C LEU A 45 -8.17 11.13 -22.99
N GLU A 46 -8.96 12.21 -22.95
CA GLU A 46 -8.85 13.23 -21.91
C GLU A 46 -9.19 12.64 -20.53
N GLU A 47 -10.29 11.88 -20.42
CA GLU A 47 -10.71 11.27 -19.16
C GLU A 47 -9.69 10.21 -18.70
N VAL A 48 -9.22 9.36 -19.62
CA VAL A 48 -8.16 8.38 -19.35
C VAL A 48 -6.90 9.08 -18.82
N SER A 49 -6.43 10.12 -19.51
CA SER A 49 -5.23 10.87 -19.11
C SER A 49 -5.38 11.50 -17.73
N ARG A 50 -6.56 12.04 -17.39
CA ARG A 50 -6.84 12.61 -16.07
C ARG A 50 -6.85 11.54 -14.97
N LYS A 51 -7.35 10.34 -15.25
CA LYS A 51 -7.32 9.20 -14.33
C LYS A 51 -5.88 8.74 -14.08
N ILE A 52 -5.07 8.58 -15.14
CA ILE A 52 -3.65 8.21 -15.03
C ILE A 52 -2.88 9.25 -14.22
N PHE A 53 -3.02 10.54 -14.55
CA PHE A 53 -2.36 11.63 -13.83
C PHE A 53 -2.70 11.60 -12.34
N SER A 54 -3.97 11.40 -11.99
CA SER A 54 -4.40 11.32 -10.59
C SER A 54 -3.89 10.06 -9.88
N ALA A 55 -3.90 8.91 -10.58
CA ALA A 55 -3.40 7.64 -10.05
C ALA A 55 -1.89 7.71 -9.74
N HIS A 56 -1.10 8.44 -10.53
CA HIS A 56 0.31 8.68 -10.23
C HIS A 56 0.50 9.40 -8.89
N PHE A 57 -0.31 10.41 -8.57
CA PHE A 57 -0.25 11.05 -7.25
C PHE A 57 -0.66 10.11 -6.13
N GLY A 58 -1.66 9.26 -6.34
CA GLY A 58 -2.01 8.21 -5.38
C GLY A 58 -0.83 7.27 -5.10
N GLN A 59 -0.13 6.83 -6.15
CA GLN A 59 1.06 5.99 -6.02
C GLN A 59 2.20 6.71 -5.30
N LEU A 60 2.50 7.96 -5.67
CA LEU A 60 3.53 8.77 -5.02
C LEU A 60 3.21 8.98 -3.52
N ALA A 61 1.95 9.21 -3.16
CA ALA A 61 1.55 9.35 -1.77
C ALA A 61 1.82 8.07 -0.96
N ILE A 62 1.52 6.89 -1.52
CA ILE A 62 1.84 5.61 -0.88
C ILE A 62 3.36 5.40 -0.77
N ILE A 63 4.14 5.77 -1.78
CA ILE A 63 5.61 5.72 -1.73
C ILE A 63 6.13 6.61 -0.60
N PHE A 64 5.67 7.85 -0.50
CA PHE A 64 6.08 8.76 0.57
C PHE A 64 5.66 8.26 1.95
N PHE A 65 4.46 7.69 2.07
CA PHE A 65 4.01 7.07 3.31
C PHE A 65 4.91 5.89 3.69
N TRP A 66 5.27 5.03 2.74
CA TRP A 66 6.18 3.91 2.96
C TRP A 66 7.57 4.38 3.39
N ILE A 67 8.17 5.35 2.68
CA ILE A 67 9.48 5.93 3.04
C ILE A 67 9.42 6.60 4.42
N SER A 68 8.34 7.32 4.73
CA SER A 68 8.12 7.92 6.04
C SER A 68 8.09 6.85 7.13
N GLY A 69 7.38 5.74 6.90
CA GLY A 69 7.39 4.57 7.77
C GLY A 69 8.78 4.00 7.99
N MET A 70 9.61 3.88 6.94
CA MET A 70 10.98 3.38 7.07
C MET A 70 11.85 4.29 7.97
N HIS A 71 11.73 5.61 7.82
CA HIS A 71 12.45 6.56 8.67
C HIS A 71 11.94 6.52 10.12
N PHE A 72 10.62 6.43 10.30
CA PHE A 72 10.01 6.35 11.61
C PHE A 72 10.47 5.09 12.38
N HIS A 73 10.48 3.94 11.71
CA HIS A 73 11.01 2.69 12.28
C HIS A 73 12.49 2.80 12.64
N GLY A 74 13.30 3.39 11.76
CA GLY A 74 14.70 3.70 12.05
C GLY A 74 14.90 4.62 13.26
N ALA A 75 14.00 5.56 13.50
CA ALA A 75 14.11 6.50 14.62
C ALA A 75 13.67 5.91 15.97
N TYR A 76 12.64 5.07 16.00
CA TYR A 76 11.99 4.65 17.24
C TYR A 76 12.21 3.19 17.63
N PHE A 77 12.48 2.30 16.66
CA PHE A 77 12.48 0.85 16.88
C PHE A 77 13.73 0.20 16.28
N SER A 78 14.87 0.89 16.31
CA SER A 78 16.10 0.41 15.71
C SER A 78 17.31 0.50 16.64
N ASN A 79 18.36 -0.22 16.28
CA ASN A 79 19.69 -0.08 16.88
C ASN A 79 20.61 0.88 16.09
N TYR A 80 20.05 1.81 15.31
CA TYR A 80 20.80 2.65 14.37
C TYR A 80 22.02 3.35 15.02
N SER A 81 21.87 3.95 16.20
CA SER A 81 22.99 4.61 16.89
C SER A 81 24.06 3.62 17.37
N ALA A 82 23.68 2.42 17.83
CA ALA A 82 24.63 1.40 18.23
C ALA A 82 25.38 0.86 17.00
N TRP A 83 24.65 0.53 15.93
CA TRP A 83 25.23 0.13 14.65
C TRP A 83 26.17 1.18 14.06
N LEU A 84 25.84 2.48 14.16
CA LEU A 84 26.71 3.54 13.66
C LEU A 84 28.06 3.61 14.41
N ASN A 85 28.08 3.24 15.69
CA ASN A 85 29.30 3.19 16.50
C ASN A 85 30.17 1.96 16.22
N ASP A 86 29.58 0.83 15.82
CA ASP A 86 30.30 -0.38 15.39
C ASP A 86 29.58 -1.08 14.21
N PRO A 87 29.79 -0.58 12.98
CA PRO A 87 29.07 -1.10 11.81
C PRO A 87 29.56 -2.46 11.32
N ILE A 88 30.68 -2.97 11.85
CA ILE A 88 31.26 -4.26 11.48
C ILE A 88 30.76 -5.35 12.44
N GLY A 89 30.74 -5.06 13.75
CA GLY A 89 30.33 -5.99 14.79
C GLY A 89 28.82 -6.09 14.99
N ILE A 90 28.08 -4.99 14.90
CA ILE A 90 26.64 -4.94 15.17
C ILE A 90 25.85 -5.16 13.87
N LYS A 91 24.75 -5.93 13.92
CA LYS A 91 23.85 -6.14 12.77
C LYS A 91 22.71 -5.15 12.81
N GLN A 92 22.30 -4.64 11.65
CA GLN A 92 21.20 -3.66 11.58
C GLN A 92 19.86 -4.31 11.92
N SER A 93 19.06 -3.66 12.76
CA SER A 93 17.67 -4.04 13.03
C SER A 93 16.80 -2.79 13.20
N SER A 94 15.57 -2.83 12.67
CA SER A 94 14.60 -1.72 12.70
C SER A 94 13.14 -2.17 12.87
N GLN A 95 12.94 -3.43 13.23
CA GLN A 95 11.63 -4.02 13.50
C GLN A 95 11.73 -4.92 14.72
N VAL A 96 10.83 -4.68 15.68
CA VAL A 96 10.72 -5.46 16.92
C VAL A 96 9.33 -6.07 16.97
N VAL A 97 9.27 -7.37 17.24
CA VAL A 97 8.06 -8.17 17.31
C VAL A 97 7.51 -8.16 18.74
N TRP A 98 6.19 -8.00 18.88
CA TRP A 98 5.55 -8.08 20.20
C TRP A 98 5.49 -9.52 20.74
N PRO A 99 5.72 -9.73 22.05
CA PRO A 99 5.73 -11.05 22.68
C PRO A 99 4.30 -11.50 23.06
N ILE A 100 3.56 -12.04 22.10
CA ILE A 100 2.17 -12.48 22.32
C ILE A 100 2.05 -14.00 22.41
N VAL A 101 2.66 -14.73 21.47
CA VAL A 101 2.47 -16.18 21.29
C VAL A 101 3.80 -16.94 21.13
N GLY A 102 4.92 -16.39 21.60
CA GLY A 102 6.26 -16.96 21.39
C GLY A 102 6.98 -16.42 20.14
N GLN A 103 6.35 -15.52 19.39
CA GLN A 103 6.92 -14.92 18.18
C GLN A 103 8.08 -13.95 18.48
N GLU A 104 8.32 -13.60 19.74
CA GLU A 104 9.51 -12.87 20.17
C GLU A 104 10.82 -13.65 19.95
N ILE A 105 10.76 -14.95 19.62
CA ILE A 105 11.89 -15.69 19.06
C ILE A 105 12.47 -15.04 17.80
N LEU A 106 11.68 -14.22 17.09
CA LEU A 106 12.10 -13.44 15.94
C LEU A 106 12.95 -12.20 16.32
N ASN A 107 12.92 -11.76 17.58
CA ASN A 107 13.79 -10.71 18.11
C ASN A 107 15.15 -11.29 18.48
N GLY A 108 15.90 -11.76 17.48
CA GLY A 108 17.24 -12.29 17.69
C GLY A 108 18.20 -11.24 18.23
N ASP A 109 19.21 -11.68 19.00
CA ASP A 109 20.30 -10.82 19.45
C ASP A 109 21.13 -10.35 18.24
N VAL A 110 21.07 -9.05 17.96
CA VAL A 110 21.79 -8.40 16.85
C VAL A 110 23.02 -7.61 17.30
N GLY A 111 23.36 -7.69 18.59
CA GLY A 111 24.42 -6.91 19.22
C GLY A 111 24.00 -5.47 19.55
N GLY A 112 24.80 -4.81 20.39
CA GLY A 112 24.47 -3.46 20.88
C GLY A 112 23.35 -3.42 21.93
N ASN A 113 23.10 -4.54 22.61
CA ASN A 113 22.00 -4.73 23.57
C ASN A 113 20.61 -4.42 22.98
N PHE A 114 20.41 -4.79 21.71
CA PHE A 114 19.16 -4.61 20.97
C PHE A 114 18.61 -5.93 20.48
#